data_AF-A0A3A4J735-F1
#
_entry.id   AF-A0A3A4J735-F1
#
_cell.length_a   1.000
_cell.length_b   1.000
_cell.length_c   1.000
_cell.angle_alpha   90.00
_cell.angle_beta   90.00
_cell.angle_gamma   90.00
#
_symmetry.space_group_name_H-M   'P 1'
#
loop_
_entity.id
_entity.type
_entity.pdbx_description
1 polymer ?
#
loop_
_entity_poly.entity_id
_entity_poly.type
_entity_poly.pdbx_seq_one_letter_code
_entity_poly.pdbx_strand_id
1 'polypeptide(L)'
;MVFGLLAIVFLLAFITESAVEYVFGTPFNKIPQLTPYKWLLMYIALLVGVGLTFFYKLDLIAMLSIWLLELFPGWIVVLGLYQSGTWVGYIATGYAVGRGSVFVHDLASKYILKRPQDNFA
;
A
#
# COMPACT_ATOMS: atom_id res chain seq x y z
N MET A 1 -7.97 -2.21 19.04
CA MET A 1 -7.17 -3.32 18.46
C MET A 1 -6.79 -3.07 17.00
N VAL A 2 -7.67 -2.45 16.21
CA VAL A 2 -7.48 -2.23 14.76
C VAL A 2 -6.28 -1.33 14.40
N PHE A 3 -5.97 -0.29 15.17
CA PHE A 3 -4.80 0.56 14.93
C PHE A 3 -3.47 -0.21 14.92
N GLY A 4 -3.32 -1.22 15.78
CA GLY A 4 -2.11 -2.06 15.82
C GLY A 4 -1.97 -2.90 14.55
N LEU A 5 -3.07 -3.44 14.03
CA LEU A 5 -3.08 -4.20 12.78
C LEU A 5 -2.77 -3.30 11.58
N LEU A 6 -3.34 -2.10 11.51
CA LEU A 6 -3.02 -1.14 10.45
C LEU A 6 -1.53 -0.76 10.47
N ALA A 7 -0.95 -0.51 11.65
CA ALA A 7 0.47 -0.24 11.79
C ALA A 7 1.34 -1.43 11.31
N ILE A 8 0.94 -2.66 11.64
CA ILE A 8 1.61 -3.87 11.16
C ILE A 8 1.52 -3.98 9.64
N VAL A 9 0.37 -3.66 9.02
CA VAL A 9 0.24 -3.71 7.56
C VAL A 9 1.06 -2.62 6.87
N PHE A 10 1.14 -1.41 7.45
CA PHE A 10 2.04 -0.36 6.96
C PHE A 10 3.52 -0.79 7.04
N LEU A 11 3.92 -1.40 8.15
CA LEU A 11 5.26 -1.94 8.32
C LEU A 11 5.53 -3.06 7.29
N LEU A 12 4.55 -3.94 7.06
CA LEU A 12 4.63 -5.00 6.06
C LEU A 12 4.79 -4.43 4.65
N ALA A 13 4.05 -3.38 4.31
CA ALA A 13 4.18 -2.68 3.02
C ALA A 13 5.59 -2.12 2.84
N PHE A 14 6.10 -1.41 3.85
CA PHE A 14 7.45 -0.84 3.82
C PHE A 14 8.55 -1.90 3.70
N ILE A 15 8.45 -3.00 4.46
CA ILE A 15 9.40 -4.10 4.41
C ILE A 15 9.34 -4.80 3.05
N THR A 16 8.14 -5.04 2.53
CA THR A 16 7.95 -5.71 1.24
C THR A 16 8.62 -4.93 0.11
N GLU A 17 8.40 -3.63 0.08
CA GLU A 17 8.98 -2.74 -0.92
C GLU A 17 10.50 -2.64 -0.80
N SER A 18 11.01 -2.43 0.42
CA SER A 18 12.45 -2.37 0.69
C SER A 18 13.15 -3.69 0.34
N ALA A 19 12.52 -4.83 0.63
CA ALA A 19 13.06 -6.15 0.30
C ALA A 19 13.11 -6.37 -1.21
N VAL A 20 12.05 -6.00 -1.95
CA VAL A 20 12.02 -6.14 -3.41
C VAL A 20 13.05 -5.21 -4.06
N GLU A 21 13.19 -3.98 -3.59
CA GLU A 21 14.22 -3.06 -4.08
C GLU A 21 15.63 -3.56 -3.76
N TYR A 22 15.87 -4.09 -2.56
CA TYR A 22 17.19 -4.60 -2.19
C TYR A 22 17.58 -5.82 -3.05
N VAL A 23 16.67 -6.80 -3.16
CA VAL A 23 16.91 -8.07 -3.85
C VAL A 23 16.97 -7.88 -5.36
N PHE A 24 16.02 -7.12 -5.94
CA PHE A 24 15.89 -6.98 -7.38
C PHE A 24 16.40 -5.64 -7.90
N GLY A 25 16.28 -4.54 -7.16
CA GLY A 25 16.79 -3.23 -7.59
C GLY A 25 18.32 -3.18 -7.68
N THR A 26 19.04 -3.85 -6.78
CA THR A 26 20.51 -3.90 -6.80
C THR A 26 21.09 -4.49 -8.10
N PRO A 27 20.61 -5.65 -8.60
CA PRO A 27 20.98 -6.16 -9.93
C PRO A 27 20.67 -5.19 -11.08
N PHE A 28 19.48 -4.56 -11.06
CA PHE A 28 19.04 -3.63 -12.11
C PHE A 28 19.86 -2.34 -12.15
N ASN A 29 20.48 -1.96 -11.04
CA ASN A 29 21.38 -0.79 -10.95
C ASN A 29 22.82 -1.12 -11.37
N LYS A 30 23.27 -2.37 -11.18
CA LYS A 30 24.63 -2.80 -11.51
C LYS A 30 24.80 -3.25 -12.96
N ILE A 31 23.72 -3.67 -13.62
CA ILE A 31 23.75 -4.18 -15.00
C ILE A 31 23.07 -3.15 -15.93
N PRO A 32 23.83 -2.44 -16.78
CA PRO A 32 23.30 -1.38 -17.66
C PRO A 32 22.17 -1.84 -18.60
N GLN A 33 22.17 -3.12 -18.97
CA GLN A 33 21.17 -3.74 -19.84
C GLN A 33 19.82 -3.99 -19.14
N LEU A 34 19.80 -4.07 -17.81
CA LEU A 34 18.57 -4.26 -17.02
C LEU A 34 17.92 -2.95 -16.61
N THR A 35 18.68 -1.84 -16.60
CA THR A 35 18.20 -0.49 -16.29
C THR A 35 16.90 -0.08 -17.00
N PRO A 36 16.69 -0.36 -18.31
CA PRO A 36 15.45 0.00 -19.00
C PRO A 36 14.23 -0.73 -18.45
N TYR A 37 14.43 -1.89 -17.84
CA TYR A 37 13.38 -2.76 -17.32
C TYR A 37 13.05 -2.51 -15.86
N LYS A 38 13.59 -1.45 -15.24
CA LYS A 38 13.30 -1.08 -13.84
C LYS A 38 11.82 -0.99 -13.52
N TRP A 39 10.98 -0.67 -14.50
CA TRP A 39 9.52 -0.69 -14.35
C TRP A 39 8.98 -2.06 -13.90
N LEU A 40 9.64 -3.18 -14.25
CA LEU A 40 9.28 -4.53 -13.81
C LEU A 40 9.39 -4.69 -12.30
N LEU A 41 10.26 -3.94 -11.63
CA LEU A 41 10.38 -3.97 -10.16
C LEU A 41 9.06 -3.63 -9.49
N MET A 42 8.28 -2.71 -10.06
CA MET A 42 6.95 -2.36 -9.56
C MET A 42 5.96 -3.53 -9.68
N TYR A 43 6.04 -4.31 -10.77
CA TYR A 43 5.19 -5.49 -10.95
C TYR A 43 5.59 -6.63 -10.02
N ILE A 44 6.90 -6.80 -9.78
CA ILE A 44 7.42 -7.76 -8.81
C ILE A 44 6.95 -7.37 -7.40
N ALA A 45 7.07 -6.10 -7.01
CA ALA A 45 6.61 -5.61 -5.71
C ALA A 45 5.11 -5.82 -5.53
N LEU A 46 4.31 -5.57 -6.58
CA LEU A 46 2.88 -5.83 -6.58
C LEU A 46 2.55 -7.33 -6.44
N LEU A 47 3.25 -8.21 -7.17
CA LEU A 47 3.04 -9.65 -7.06
C LEU A 47 3.42 -10.18 -5.67
N VAL A 48 4.53 -9.71 -5.10
CA VAL A 48 4.94 -10.09 -3.75
C VAL A 48 3.95 -9.54 -2.72
N GLY A 49 3.49 -8.30 -2.87
CA GLY A 49 2.48 -7.68 -2.00
C GLY A 49 1.16 -8.45 -2.01
N VAL A 50 0.65 -8.80 -3.20
CA VAL A 50 -0.55 -9.64 -3.36
C VAL A 50 -0.33 -11.05 -2.82
N GLY A 51 0.82 -11.68 -3.09
CA GLY A 51 1.14 -12.99 -2.55
C GLY A 51 1.13 -13.02 -1.02
N LEU A 52 1.71 -12.00 -0.39
CA LEU A 52 1.74 -11.88 1.07
C LEU A 52 0.34 -11.65 1.66
N THR A 53 -0.49 -10.83 1.03
CA THR A 53 -1.86 -10.58 1.53
C THR A 53 -2.75 -11.80 1.39
N PHE A 54 -2.56 -12.62 0.34
CA PHE A 54 -3.23 -13.93 0.25
C PHE A 54 -2.73 -14.92 1.30
N PHE A 55 -1.41 -15.00 1.51
CA PHE A 55 -0.82 -15.92 2.48
C PHE A 55 -1.28 -15.61 3.92
N TYR A 56 -1.30 -14.34 4.30
CA TYR A 56 -1.73 -13.89 5.62
C TYR A 56 -3.24 -13.57 5.71
N LYS A 57 -3.99 -13.73 4.61
CA LYS A 57 -5.44 -13.40 4.51
C LYS A 57 -5.74 -11.97 4.98
N LEU A 58 -4.89 -11.03 4.59
CA LEU A 58 -4.99 -9.63 4.99
C LEU A 58 -5.96 -8.88 4.06
N ASP A 59 -7.10 -8.47 4.60
CA ASP A 59 -8.07 -7.61 3.94
C ASP A 59 -8.18 -6.25 4.66
N LEU A 60 -7.48 -5.25 4.13
CA LEU A 60 -7.47 -3.89 4.66
C LEU A 60 -8.85 -3.24 4.59
N ILE A 61 -9.64 -3.56 3.56
CA ILE A 61 -10.97 -2.97 3.35
C ILE A 61 -11.89 -3.49 4.46
N ALA A 62 -11.88 -4.79 4.71
CA ALA A 62 -12.63 -5.37 5.82
C ALA A 62 -12.17 -4.81 7.17
N MET A 63 -10.86 -4.65 7.40
CA MET A 63 -10.32 -4.05 8.62
C MET A 63 -10.74 -2.58 8.81
N LEU A 64 -10.72 -1.78 7.73
CA LEU A 64 -11.20 -0.40 7.74
C LEU A 64 -12.70 -0.32 8.00
N SER A 65 -13.49 -1.21 7.39
CA SER A 65 -14.94 -1.29 7.65
C SER A 65 -15.24 -1.56 9.12
N ILE A 66 -14.49 -2.46 9.77
CA ILE A 66 -14.62 -2.75 11.22
C ILE A 66 -14.25 -1.53 12.06
N TRP A 67 -13.16 -0.83 11.71
CA TRP A 67 -12.76 0.39 12.42
C TRP A 67 -13.78 1.53 12.30
N LEU A 68 -14.32 1.74 11.10
CA LEU A 68 -15.38 2.74 10.85
C LEU A 68 -16.66 2.41 11.63
N LEU A 69 -16.99 1.12 11.80
CA LEU A 69 -18.08 0.67 12.67
C LEU A 69 -17.86 1.02 14.14
N GLU A 70 -16.64 0.88 14.64
CA GLU A 70 -16.28 1.26 16.01
C GLU A 70 -16.44 2.78 16.23
N LEU A 71 -16.08 3.60 15.24
CA LEU A 71 -16.18 5.06 15.34
C LEU A 71 -17.60 5.61 15.17
N PHE A 72 -18.42 4.97 14.32
CA PHE A 72 -19.76 5.44 13.99
C PHE A 72 -20.78 4.30 14.06
N PRO A 73 -21.17 3.88 15.28
CA PRO A 73 -22.17 2.84 15.46
C PRO A 73 -23.52 3.31 14.89
N GLY A 74 -23.88 2.80 13.71
CA GLY A 74 -25.17 3.07 13.03
C GLY A 74 -25.07 3.46 11.55
N TRP A 75 -23.89 3.89 11.06
CA TRP A 75 -23.77 4.38 9.68
C TRP A 75 -23.57 3.27 8.62
N ILE A 76 -23.05 2.10 9.01
CA ILE A 76 -22.64 1.05 8.06
C ILE A 76 -23.79 0.24 7.45
N VAL A 77 -24.94 0.08 8.13
CA VAL A 77 -26.09 -0.67 7.59
C VAL A 77 -26.62 -0.01 6.30
N VAL A 78 -26.44 1.31 6.16
CA VAL A 78 -26.87 2.08 4.99
C VAL A 78 -25.91 1.92 3.80
N LEU A 79 -24.62 1.63 4.05
CA LEU A 79 -23.60 1.59 2.99
C LEU A 79 -23.26 0.18 2.50
N GLY A 80 -23.76 -0.89 3.11
CA GLY A 80 -23.51 -2.27 2.66
C GLY A 80 -22.04 -2.69 2.69
N LEU A 81 -21.19 -1.99 3.45
CA LEU A 81 -19.73 -2.15 3.49
C LEU A 81 -19.25 -3.35 4.31
N TYR A 82 -20.17 -4.17 4.84
CA TYR A 82 -19.83 -5.38 5.57
C TYR A 82 -19.60 -6.54 4.59
N GLN A 83 -18.44 -6.52 3.92
CA GLN A 83 -18.00 -7.66 3.11
C GLN A 83 -17.02 -8.50 3.91
N SER A 84 -17.40 -9.76 4.17
CA SER A 84 -16.47 -10.77 4.67
C SER A 84 -15.31 -10.90 3.70
N GLY A 85 -14.08 -11.03 4.20
CA GLY A 85 -12.83 -11.01 3.43
C GLY A 85 -12.95 -11.65 2.03
N THR A 86 -13.01 -10.81 1.01
CA THR A 86 -13.17 -11.26 -0.37
C THR A 86 -11.81 -11.36 -1.04
N TRP A 87 -11.68 -12.24 -2.03
CA TRP A 87 -10.51 -12.30 -2.89
C TRP A 87 -10.17 -10.93 -3.51
N VAL A 88 -11.18 -10.10 -3.77
CA VAL A 88 -11.03 -8.71 -4.21
C VAL A 88 -10.35 -7.85 -3.14
N GLY A 89 -10.75 -7.98 -1.87
CA GLY A 89 -10.11 -7.30 -0.74
C GLY A 89 -8.64 -7.68 -0.56
N TYR A 90 -8.28 -8.95 -0.72
CA TYR A 90 -6.89 -9.39 -0.67
C TYR A 90 -6.04 -8.83 -1.81
N ILE A 91 -6.57 -8.76 -3.03
CA ILE A 91 -5.90 -8.15 -4.18
C ILE A 91 -5.73 -6.64 -3.96
N ALA A 92 -6.78 -5.94 -3.54
CA ALA A 92 -6.73 -4.50 -3.29
C ALA A 92 -5.75 -4.17 -2.15
N THR A 93 -5.72 -4.98 -1.11
CA THR A 93 -4.75 -4.85 -0.01
C THR A 93 -3.34 -5.13 -0.49
N GLY A 94 -3.15 -6.17 -1.30
CA GLY A 94 -1.85 -6.51 -1.88
C GLY A 94 -1.30 -5.44 -2.80
N TYR A 95 -2.19 -4.79 -3.56
CA TYR A 95 -1.88 -3.63 -4.36
C TYR A 95 -1.42 -2.45 -3.50
N ALA A 96 -2.14 -2.16 -2.40
CA ALA A 96 -1.76 -1.09 -1.47
C ALA A 96 -0.42 -1.39 -0.77
N VAL A 97 -0.17 -2.65 -0.40
CA VAL A 97 1.08 -3.11 0.21
C VAL A 97 2.25 -3.02 -0.78
N GLY A 98 2.07 -3.49 -2.02
CA GLY A 98 3.11 -3.49 -3.06
C GLY A 98 3.41 -2.11 -3.66
N ARG A 99 2.57 -1.10 -3.40
CA ARG A 99 2.76 0.30 -3.84
C ARG A 99 2.82 1.28 -2.67
N GLY A 100 3.02 0.79 -1.45
CA GLY A 100 2.83 1.54 -0.20
C GLY A 100 3.66 2.83 -0.11
N SER A 101 4.96 2.78 -0.41
CA SER A 101 5.81 3.97 -0.32
C SER A 101 5.52 5.00 -1.40
N VAL A 102 5.05 4.57 -2.58
CA VAL A 102 4.63 5.49 -3.65
C VAL A 102 3.47 6.36 -3.18
N PHE A 103 2.49 5.77 -2.47
CA PHE A 103 1.39 6.55 -1.90
C PHE A 103 1.84 7.48 -0.78
N VAL A 104 2.75 7.04 0.09
CA VAL A 104 3.29 7.87 1.16
C VAL A 104 4.14 9.03 0.60
N HIS A 105 4.91 8.78 -0.45
CA HIS A 105 5.70 9.81 -1.15
C HIS A 105 4.81 10.81 -1.89
N ASP A 106 3.73 10.35 -2.52
CA ASP A 106 2.72 11.22 -3.15
C ASP A 106 1.92 12.03 -2.13
N LEU A 107 1.59 11.45 -0.97
CA LEU A 107 0.95 12.17 0.13
C LEU A 107 1.89 13.20 0.74
N ALA A 108 3.14 12.83 1.02
CA ALA A 108 4.14 13.75 1.54
C ALA A 108 4.40 14.91 0.57
N SER A 109 4.56 14.63 -0.72
CA SER A 109 4.80 15.67 -1.72
C SER A 109 3.60 16.61 -1.90
N LYS A 110 2.36 16.09 -1.91
CA LYS A 110 1.15 16.92 -2.10
C LYS A 110 0.77 17.74 -0.87
N TYR A 111 0.94 17.20 0.34
CA TYR A 111 0.45 17.83 1.56
C TYR A 111 1.53 18.52 2.39
N ILE A 112 2.80 18.09 2.29
CA ILE A 112 3.91 18.67 3.06
C ILE A 112 4.75 19.63 2.19
N LEU A 113 4.87 19.40 0.88
CA LEU A 113 5.74 20.17 -0.02
C LEU A 113 5.02 21.19 -0.91
N LYS A 114 3.90 21.78 -0.47
CA LYS A 114 3.37 22.98 -1.15
C LYS A 114 4.33 24.16 -0.88
N ARG A 115 5.39 24.28 -1.70
CA ARG A 115 6.24 25.48 -1.72
C ARG A 115 5.39 26.67 -2.16
N PRO A 116 5.41 27.80 -1.44
CA PRO A 116 4.84 29.05 -1.91
C PRO A 116 5.77 29.64 -2.98
N GLN A 117 5.57 29.22 -4.22
CA GLN A 117 5.86 30.00 -5.43
C GLN A 117 4.45 30.15 -6.02
N ASP A 118 3.79 31.31 -5.97
CA ASP A 118 4.09 32.50 -6.76
C ASP A 118 3.42 33.72 -6.11
N ASN A 119 4.16 34.81 -5.85
CA ASN A 119 3.65 36.18 -5.68
C ASN A 119 4.82 37.15 -5.46
N PHE A 120 5.67 37.30 -6.47
CA PHE A 120 6.45 38.52 -6.66
C PHE A 120 6.44 38.81 -8.16
N ALA A 121 5.34 39.44 -8.59
CA ALA A 121 5.25 40.22 -9.81
C ALA A 121 5.73 41.65 -9.49
#